data_AF-A0A950U260-F1
#
_entry.id   AF-A0A950U260-F1
#
_cell.length_a   1.000
_cell.length_b   1.000
_cell.length_c   1.000
_cell.angle_alpha   90.00
_cell.angle_beta   90.00
_cell.angle_gamma   90.00
#
_symmetry.space_group_name_H-M   'P 1'
#
loop_
_entity.id
_entity.type
_entity.pdbx_description
1 polymer ?
#
loop_
_entity_poly.entity_id
_entity_poly.type
_entity_poly.pdbx_seq_one_letter_code
_entity_poly.pdbx_strand_id
1 'polypeptide(L)' 'APGQTRTVNIELDSAGFATWDSATQSPVVDPGLYRILVGTSSRDLPLSAPVLLGERQRDG' A
#
# COMPACT_ATOMS: atom_id res chain seq x y z
N ALA A 1 -17.49 -8.96 -22.39
CA ALA A 1 -17.74 -8.39 -23.74
C ALA A 1 -17.09 -7.01 -23.82
N PRO A 2 -16.87 -6.44 -25.02
CA PRO A 2 -16.53 -5.03 -25.15
C PRO A 2 -17.49 -4.17 -24.32
N GLY A 3 -16.96 -3.26 -23.49
CA GLY A 3 -17.74 -2.44 -22.55
C GLY A 3 -18.05 -3.07 -21.19
N GLN A 4 -17.60 -4.30 -20.92
CA GLN A 4 -17.79 -4.93 -19.62
C GLN A 4 -16.88 -4.30 -18.55
N THR A 5 -17.48 -3.95 -17.41
CA THR A 5 -16.75 -3.55 -16.19
C THR A 5 -16.58 -4.74 -15.25
N ARG A 6 -15.47 -4.76 -14.51
CA ARG A 6 -15.20 -5.75 -13.46
C ARG A 6 -14.58 -5.07 -12.25
N THR A 7 -14.92 -5.56 -11.07
CA THR A 7 -14.22 -5.21 -9.83
C THR A 7 -13.00 -6.12 -9.67
N VAL A 8 -11.86 -5.52 -9.33
CA VAL A 8 -10.62 -6.24 -9.01
C VAL A 8 -10.31 -5.98 -7.55
N ASN A 9 -10.00 -7.04 -6.82
CA ASN A 9 -9.58 -6.95 -5.42
C ASN A 9 -8.06 -7.07 -5.36
N ILE A 10 -7.41 -6.13 -4.68
CA ILE A 10 -5.98 -6.12 -4.41
C ILE A 10 -5.84 -6.12 -2.90
N GLU A 11 -5.13 -7.12 -2.37
CA GLU A 11 -4.85 -7.23 -0.95
C GLU A 11 -3.50 -6.57 -0.66
N LEU A 12 -3.46 -5.77 0.41
CA LEU A 12 -2.25 -5.12 0.91
C LEU A 12 -2.08 -5.53 2.37
N ASP A 13 -0.99 -6.25 2.65
CA ASP A 13 -0.57 -6.60 4.01
C ASP A 13 0.39 -5.54 4.57
N SER A 14 0.87 -5.75 5.80
CA SER A 14 1.85 -4.89 6.47
C SER A 14 3.13 -4.71 5.66
N ALA A 15 3.59 -5.75 4.97
CA ALA A 15 4.78 -5.72 4.14
C ALA A 15 4.66 -4.72 2.97
N GLY A 16 3.45 -4.50 2.45
CA GLY A 16 3.16 -3.46 1.45
C GLY A 16 3.43 -2.02 1.92
N PHE A 17 3.54 -1.81 3.23
CA PHE A 17 3.81 -0.51 3.86
C PHE A 17 5.19 -0.43 4.53
N ALA A 18 5.91 -1.55 4.59
CA ALA A 18 7.15 -1.65 5.34
C ALA A 18 8.34 -1.03 4.59
N THR A 19 9.26 -0.47 5.36
CA THR A 19 10.62 -0.13 4.92
C THR A 19 11.63 -0.99 5.65
N TRP A 20 12.86 -1.07 5.15
CA TRP A 20 13.92 -1.80 5.83
C TRP A 20 14.62 -0.91 6.87
N ASP A 21 14.57 -1.30 8.14
CA ASP A 21 15.34 -0.67 9.22
C ASP A 21 16.73 -1.30 9.30
N SER A 22 17.78 -0.53 8.97
CA SER A 22 19.16 -1.02 8.99
C SER A 22 19.73 -1.18 10.40
N ALA A 23 19.17 -0.51 11.41
CA ALA A 23 19.64 -0.60 12.79
C ALA A 23 19.19 -1.91 13.46
N THR A 24 17.96 -2.34 13.17
CA THR A 24 17.40 -3.60 13.70
C THR A 24 17.47 -4.75 12.70
N GLN A 25 17.90 -4.48 11.46
CA GLN A 25 17.95 -5.45 10.36
C GLN A 25 16.61 -6.16 10.14
N SER A 26 15.51 -5.39 10.16
CA SER A 26 14.17 -5.92 10.08
C SER A 26 13.24 -5.00 9.28
N PRO A 27 12.14 -5.52 8.70
CA PRO A 27 11.08 -4.68 8.16
C PRO A 27 10.44 -3.83 9.27
N VAL A 28 9.99 -2.63 8.92
CA VAL A 28 9.27 -1.77 9.83
C VAL A 28 8.21 -0.93 9.12
N VAL A 29 7.01 -0.87 9.70
CA VAL A 29 5.91 -0.02 9.24
C VAL A 29 5.82 1.18 10.16
N ASP A 30 6.03 2.38 9.62
CA ASP A 30 5.85 3.60 10.38
C ASP A 30 4.37 4.00 10.44
N PRO A 31 3.89 4.53 11.58
CA PRO A 31 2.54 5.07 11.69
C PRO A 31 2.39 6.29 10.78
N GLY A 32 1.23 6.44 10.14
CA GLY A 32 0.98 7.63 9.33
C GLY A 32 -0.14 7.52 8.32
N LEU A 33 -0.35 8.62 7.60
CA LEU A 33 -1.29 8.70 6.49
C LEU A 33 -0.59 8.33 5.19
N TYR A 34 -0.99 7.20 4.61
CA TYR A 34 -0.53 6.72 3.32
C TYR A 34 -1.56 7.04 2.23
N ARG A 35 -1.10 7.26 1.01
CA ARG A 35 -1.96 7.40 -0.17
C ARG A 35 -1.76 6.20 -1.08
N ILE A 36 -2.82 5.39 -1.23
CA ILE A 36 -2.87 4.33 -2.23
C ILE A 36 -3.20 4.98 -3.57
N LEU A 37 -2.43 4.65 -4.61
CA LEU A 37 -2.61 5.12 -5.98
C LEU A 37 -2.84 3.92 -6.89
N VAL A 38 -3.87 3.97 -7.74
CA VAL A 38 -4.19 2.87 -8.67
C VAL A 38 -4.40 3.43 -10.07
N GLY A 39 -3.84 2.74 -11.06
CA GLY A 39 -3.97 3.09 -12.47
C GLY A 39 -3.26 2.10 -13.38
N THR A 40 -3.08 2.49 -14.64
CA THR A 40 -2.56 1.59 -15.67
C THR A 40 -1.03 1.64 -15.79
N SER A 41 -0.41 2.68 -15.25
CA SER A 41 1.05 2.81 -15.17
C SER A 41 1.46 3.69 -14.00
N SER A 42 2.73 3.67 -13.60
CA SER A 42 3.23 4.60 -12.56
C SER A 42 3.12 6.08 -12.94
N ARG A 43 2.92 6.39 -14.22
CA ARG A 43 2.69 7.75 -14.74
C ARG A 43 1.20 8.10 -14.90
N ASP A 44 0.32 7.10 -14.83
CA ASP A 44 -1.13 7.23 -15.04
C ASP A 44 -1.89 6.55 -13.90
N LEU A 45 -2.19 7.32 -12.85
CA LEU A 45 -2.75 6.87 -11.57
C LEU A 45 -4.02 7.69 -11.21
N PRO A 46 -5.15 7.52 -11.93
CA PRO A 46 -6.34 8.35 -11.75
C PRO A 46 -7.13 8.08 -10.46
N LEU A 47 -6.91 6.95 -9.80
CA LEU A 47 -7.58 6.60 -8.55
C LEU A 47 -6.65 6.80 -7.36
N SER A 48 -7.19 7.35 -6.27
CA SER A 48 -6.45 7.44 -5.02
C SER A 48 -7.36 7.30 -3.80
N ALA A 49 -6.80 6.74 -2.72
CA ALA A 49 -7.48 6.64 -1.44
C ALA A 49 -6.49 6.84 -0.28
N PRO A 50 -6.87 7.58 0.78
CA PRO A 50 -6.08 7.64 2.01
C PRO A 50 -6.25 6.38 2.85
N VAL A 51 -5.18 5.94 3.50
CA VAL A 51 -5.19 4.89 4.53
C VAL A 51 -4.40 5.40 5.72
N LEU A 52 -5.04 5.44 6.90
CA LEU A 52 -4.36 5.77 8.15
C LEU A 52 -3.87 4.47 8.78
N LEU A 53 -2.55 4.32 8.87
CA LEU A 53 -1.94 3.27 9.66
C LEU A 53 -1.66 3.79 11.06
N GLY A 54 -2.17 3.04 12.04
CA GLY A 54 -1.98 3.28 13.47
C GLY A 54 -0.57 2.89 13.92
N GLU A 55 -0.45 2.37 15.15
CA GLU A 55 0.83 2.11 15.81
C GLU A 55 1.84 1.31 14.97
N ARG A 56 3.13 1.57 15.22
CA ARG A 56 4.26 0.94 14.50
C ARG A 56 4.15 -0.58 14.57
N GLN A 57 3.80 -1.22 13.46
CA GLN A 57 3.78 -2.68 13.36
C GLN A 57 5.18 -3.20 13.03
N ARG A 58 5.61 -4.22 13.77
CA ARG A 58 6.77 -5.05 13.46
C ARG A 58 6.24 -6.44 13.14
N ASP A 59 6.49 -6.93 11.93
CA ASP A 59 6.26 -8.34 11.64
C ASP A 59 7.30 -9.13 12.43
N GLY A 60 6.82 -9.99 13.33
CA GLY A 60 7.63 -10.80 14.26
C GLY A 60 8.19 -12.06 13.62
#